data_AF-A0ABD5B181-F1
#
_entry.id   AF-A0ABD5B181-F1
#
_cell.length_a   1.000
_cell.length_b   1.000
_cell.length_c   1.000
_cell.angle_alpha   90.00
_cell.angle_beta   90.00
_cell.angle_gamma   90.00
#
_symmetry.space_group_name_H-M   'P 1'
#
loop_
_entity.id
_entity.type
_entity.pdbx_description
1 polymer ?
#
loop_
_entity_poly.entity_id
_entity_poly.type
_entity_poly.pdbx_seq_one_letter_code
_entity_poly.pdbx_strand_id
1 'polypeptide(L)'
;GLTLDEMLNPITGTSYVAFEPTLDYVISKIPRFQFDKFEKGERELGTQMKATGEVMAIGRTYEESLLKAIRSLEYGVHHLGLPNGESYELDYIKERIGHQDDERLFFIGEAIRRGTSLEELHNMTKIDYFFLNKFQNIID
;
A
#
# COMPACT_ATOMS: atom_id res chain seq x y z
N GLY A 1 18.21 -11.52 -33.14
CA GLY A 1 17.41 -10.59 -32.32
C GLY A 1 18.24 -9.34 -32.09
N LEU A 2 17.62 -8.25 -31.64
CA LEU A 2 18.33 -7.03 -31.26
C LEU A 2 18.88 -7.14 -29.84
N THR A 3 19.99 -6.46 -29.55
CA THR A 3 20.54 -6.24 -28.22
C THR A 3 20.05 -4.90 -27.63
N LEU A 4 20.23 -4.70 -26.32
CA LEU A 4 19.75 -3.49 -25.64
C LEU A 4 20.43 -2.19 -26.14
N ASP A 5 21.67 -2.28 -26.58
CA ASP A 5 22.46 -1.17 -27.15
C ASP A 5 22.12 -0.88 -28.61
N GLU A 6 21.36 -1.75 -29.28
CA GLU A 6 20.85 -1.53 -30.64
C GLU A 6 19.46 -0.88 -30.64
N MET A 7 18.78 -0.86 -29.50
CA MET A 7 17.41 -0.38 -29.36
C MET A 7 17.36 1.02 -28.77
N LEU A 8 16.77 1.98 -29.50
CA LEU A 8 16.53 3.33 -28.99
C LEU A 8 15.45 3.33 -27.91
N ASN A 9 15.68 4.11 -26.86
CA ASN A 9 14.70 4.35 -25.80
C ASN A 9 13.50 5.12 -26.39
N PRO A 10 12.29 4.53 -26.39
CA PRO A 10 11.12 5.14 -27.03
C PRO A 10 10.61 6.40 -26.30
N ILE A 11 10.97 6.59 -25.03
CA ILE A 11 10.53 7.76 -24.23
C ILE A 11 11.41 8.97 -24.51
N THR A 12 12.74 8.79 -24.49
CA THR A 12 13.68 9.91 -24.65
C THR A 12 14.05 10.17 -26.12
N GLY A 13 14.00 9.13 -26.97
CA GLY A 13 14.38 9.20 -28.39
C GLY A 13 15.86 9.48 -28.67
N THR A 14 16.65 9.73 -27.63
CA THR A 14 18.05 10.19 -27.72
C THR A 14 19.04 9.29 -26.99
N SER A 15 18.54 8.32 -26.24
CA SER A 15 19.36 7.30 -25.55
C SER A 15 18.96 5.90 -26.02
N TYR A 16 19.78 4.90 -25.67
CA TYR A 16 19.47 3.49 -25.89
C TYR A 16 18.77 2.89 -24.67
N VAL A 17 18.13 1.72 -24.83
CA VAL A 17 17.49 1.01 -23.70
C VAL A 17 18.49 0.29 -22.80
N ALA A 18 19.77 0.22 -23.18
CA ALA A 18 20.87 -0.29 -22.35
C ALA A 18 21.28 0.70 -21.24
N PHE A 19 20.39 0.95 -20.29
CA PHE A 19 20.67 1.79 -19.12
C PHE A 19 19.74 1.43 -17.94
N GLU A 20 20.09 1.91 -16.75
CA GLU A 20 19.24 1.83 -15.56
C GLU A 20 18.49 3.15 -15.36
N PRO A 21 17.14 3.16 -15.39
CA PRO A 21 16.37 4.38 -15.16
C PRO A 21 16.60 4.95 -13.76
N THR A 22 16.73 6.27 -13.68
CA THR A 22 16.68 7.00 -12.40
C THR A 22 15.31 7.63 -12.27
N LEU A 23 14.64 7.40 -11.13
CA LEU A 23 13.33 7.96 -10.83
C LEU A 23 13.49 9.11 -9.84
N ASP A 24 12.85 10.24 -10.12
CA ASP A 24 12.78 11.40 -9.24
C ASP A 24 11.41 11.49 -8.53
N TYR A 25 10.75 10.35 -8.39
CA TYR A 25 9.43 10.20 -7.77
C TYR A 25 9.29 8.83 -7.11
N VAL A 26 8.27 8.70 -6.25
CA VAL A 26 7.91 7.46 -5.58
C VAL A 26 6.66 6.87 -6.22
N ILE A 27 6.73 5.56 -6.51
CA ILE A 27 5.59 4.79 -7.02
C ILE A 27 5.03 3.92 -5.89
N SER A 28 3.73 4.00 -5.65
CA SER A 28 3.02 3.14 -4.71
C SER A 28 2.07 2.24 -5.49
N LYS A 29 2.13 0.93 -5.21
CA LYS A 29 1.21 -0.07 -5.77
C LYS A 29 0.42 -0.70 -4.63
N ILE A 30 -0.89 -0.78 -4.79
CA ILE A 30 -1.78 -1.47 -3.83
C ILE A 30 -2.62 -2.50 -4.58
N PRO A 31 -2.65 -3.78 -4.14
CA PRO A 31 -3.52 -4.80 -4.74
C PRO A 31 -5.00 -4.49 -4.47
N ARG A 32 -5.87 -4.79 -5.45
CA ARG A 32 -7.33 -4.72 -5.32
C ARG A 32 -7.93 -6.11 -5.21
N PHE A 33 -8.68 -6.32 -4.14
CA PHE A 33 -9.42 -7.54 -3.87
C PHE A 33 -10.92 -7.33 -4.13
N GLN A 34 -11.65 -8.39 -4.49
CA GLN A 34 -13.10 -8.36 -4.71
C GLN A 34 -13.84 -9.22 -3.66
N PHE A 35 -13.44 -9.15 -2.39
CA PHE A 35 -14.07 -9.93 -1.32
C PHE A 35 -15.53 -9.54 -1.06
N ASP A 36 -15.94 -8.34 -1.48
CA ASP A 36 -17.34 -7.88 -1.55
C ASP A 36 -18.22 -8.78 -2.43
N LYS A 37 -17.63 -9.47 -3.41
CA LYS A 37 -18.34 -10.42 -4.29
C LYS A 37 -18.22 -11.88 -3.87
N PHE A 38 -17.37 -12.17 -2.89
CA PHE A 38 -17.07 -13.53 -2.43
C PHE A 38 -17.18 -13.60 -0.90
N GLU A 39 -18.41 -13.55 -0.38
CA GLU A 39 -18.70 -13.52 1.07
C GLU A 39 -18.09 -14.70 1.86
N LYS A 40 -17.91 -15.86 1.22
CA LYS A 40 -17.29 -17.05 1.82
C LYS A 40 -15.79 -17.17 1.53
N GLY A 41 -15.21 -16.17 0.87
CA GLY A 41 -13.80 -16.13 0.53
C GLY A 41 -12.95 -15.90 1.78
N GLU A 42 -11.93 -16.72 1.96
CA GLU A 42 -10.92 -16.51 3.00
C GLU A 42 -10.12 -15.24 2.68
N ARG A 43 -10.23 -14.21 3.53
CA ARG A 43 -9.59 -12.89 3.34
C ARG A 43 -8.13 -12.84 3.77
N GLU A 44 -7.68 -13.80 4.59
CA GLU A 44 -6.29 -13.87 5.05
C GLU A 44 -5.34 -13.99 3.84
N LEU A 45 -4.36 -13.09 3.78
CA LEU A 45 -3.40 -13.05 2.69
C LEU A 45 -2.18 -13.89 3.05
N GLY A 46 -1.71 -14.66 2.07
CA GLY A 46 -0.52 -15.49 2.19
C GLY A 46 0.31 -15.44 0.92
N THR A 47 1.04 -16.52 0.64
CA THR A 47 1.89 -16.63 -0.55
C THR A 47 1.09 -16.81 -1.84
N GLN A 48 -0.16 -17.29 -1.75
CA GLN A 48 -1.05 -17.45 -2.90
C GLN A 48 -1.77 -16.14 -3.22
N MET A 49 -1.68 -15.70 -4.47
CA MET A 49 -2.33 -14.47 -4.93
C MET A 49 -3.85 -14.61 -4.89
N LYS A 50 -4.50 -13.66 -4.21
CA LYS A 50 -5.98 -13.49 -4.15
C LYS A 50 -6.46 -12.18 -4.80
N ALA A 51 -5.55 -11.29 -5.18
CA ALA A 51 -5.89 -10.01 -5.78
C ALA A 51 -6.42 -10.19 -7.21
N THR A 52 -7.46 -9.42 -7.56
CA THR A 52 -8.06 -9.43 -8.91
C THR A 52 -7.52 -8.30 -9.79
N GLY A 53 -6.79 -7.36 -9.21
CA GLY A 53 -6.23 -6.21 -9.89
C GLY A 53 -5.30 -5.43 -8.97
N GLU A 54 -4.93 -4.24 -9.40
CA GLU A 54 -4.03 -3.36 -8.67
C GLU A 54 -4.23 -1.91 -9.11
N VAL A 55 -3.84 -1.00 -8.22
CA VAL A 55 -3.74 0.42 -8.52
C VAL A 55 -2.29 0.85 -8.34
N MET A 56 -1.87 1.80 -9.17
CA MET A 56 -0.55 2.42 -9.09
C MET A 56 -0.73 3.93 -9.03
N ALA A 57 0.02 4.59 -8.15
CA ALA A 57 0.10 6.04 -8.11
C ALA A 57 1.56 6.50 -8.03
N ILE A 58 1.78 7.72 -8.54
CA ILE A 58 3.09 8.39 -8.55
C ILE A 58 2.96 9.65 -7.70
N GLY A 59 3.93 9.92 -6.83
CA GLY A 59 4.03 11.14 -6.04
C GLY A 59 5.49 11.56 -5.86
N ARG A 60 5.72 12.83 -5.52
CA ARG A 60 7.06 13.36 -5.20
C ARG A 60 7.50 12.96 -3.79
N THR A 61 6.55 12.55 -2.94
CA THR A 61 6.79 11.96 -1.62
C THR A 61 6.07 10.61 -1.52
N TYR A 62 6.48 9.79 -0.55
CA TYR A 62 5.81 8.53 -0.28
C TYR A 62 4.36 8.76 0.19
N GLU A 63 4.16 9.74 1.08
CA GLU A 63 2.86 10.09 1.63
C GLU A 63 1.86 10.49 0.53
N GLU A 64 2.30 11.35 -0.41
CA GLU A 64 1.49 11.72 -1.58
C GLU A 64 1.18 10.51 -2.46
N SER A 65 2.20 9.71 -2.79
CA SER A 65 2.07 8.53 -3.65
C SER A 65 1.09 7.52 -3.06
N LEU A 66 1.19 7.26 -1.75
CA LEU A 66 0.31 6.33 -1.04
C LEU A 66 -1.13 6.83 -0.97
N LEU A 67 -1.36 8.09 -0.59
CA LEU A 67 -2.71 8.64 -0.48
C LEU A 67 -3.42 8.68 -1.84
N LYS A 68 -2.69 8.96 -2.92
CA LYS A 68 -3.22 8.84 -4.29
C LYS A 68 -3.61 7.40 -4.61
N ALA A 69 -2.75 6.42 -4.29
CA ALA A 69 -3.05 5.01 -4.51
C ALA A 69 -4.30 4.56 -3.72
N ILE A 70 -4.39 4.94 -2.43
CA ILE A 70 -5.55 4.63 -1.58
C ILE A 70 -6.84 5.16 -2.20
N ARG A 71 -6.86 6.43 -2.61
CA ARG A 71 -8.06 7.04 -3.19
C ARG A 71 -8.44 6.40 -4.54
N SER A 72 -7.46 5.88 -5.28
CA SER A 72 -7.68 5.17 -6.53
C SER A 72 -8.16 3.73 -6.38
N LEU A 73 -8.19 3.15 -5.17
CA LEU A 73 -8.64 1.76 -4.95
C LEU A 73 -10.12 1.51 -5.28
N GLU A 74 -10.93 2.56 -5.42
CA GLU A 74 -12.39 2.45 -5.57
C GLU A 74 -13.03 1.59 -4.48
N TYR A 75 -12.46 1.64 -3.27
CA TYR A 75 -12.95 0.94 -2.07
C TYR A 75 -13.82 1.86 -1.18
N GLY A 76 -14.11 3.08 -1.63
CA GLY A 76 -14.82 4.09 -0.83
C GLY A 76 -13.98 4.69 0.31
N VAL A 77 -12.66 4.49 0.26
CA VAL A 77 -11.70 5.02 1.23
C VAL A 77 -10.94 6.20 0.64
N HIS A 78 -10.72 7.24 1.44
CA HIS A 78 -10.07 8.48 1.01
C HIS A 78 -8.82 8.85 1.82
N HIS A 79 -8.50 8.07 2.84
CA HIS A 79 -7.38 8.31 3.73
C HIS A 79 -6.83 6.98 4.27
N LEU A 80 -5.73 7.02 5.03
CA LEU A 80 -5.21 5.86 5.75
C LEU A 80 -6.11 5.53 6.97
N GLY A 81 -7.30 5.00 6.72
CA GLY A 81 -8.30 4.62 7.72
C GLY A 81 -9.59 4.12 7.08
N LEU A 82 -10.40 3.36 7.81
CA LEU A 82 -11.71 2.89 7.32
C LEU A 82 -12.81 3.92 7.63
N PRO A 83 -13.88 4.03 6.81
CA PRO A 83 -14.98 4.97 7.06
C PRO A 83 -15.65 4.80 8.43
N ASN A 84 -15.65 3.57 8.95
CA ASN A 84 -16.19 3.21 10.26
C ASN A 84 -15.08 2.84 11.27
N GLY A 85 -13.84 3.28 11.04
CA GLY A 85 -12.68 2.95 11.87
C GLY A 85 -12.87 3.26 13.35
N GLU A 86 -13.56 4.35 13.68
CA GLU A 86 -13.88 4.78 15.05
C GLU A 86 -14.78 3.79 15.80
N SER A 87 -15.58 3.00 15.09
CA SER A 87 -16.56 2.07 15.69
C SER A 87 -15.95 0.78 16.26
N TYR A 88 -14.69 0.49 15.93
CA TYR A 88 -14.00 -0.70 16.39
C TYR A 88 -13.23 -0.44 17.67
N GLU A 89 -13.11 -1.42 18.55
CA GLU A 89 -12.25 -1.35 19.73
C GLU A 89 -10.78 -1.59 19.34
N LEU A 90 -9.84 -1.05 20.12
CA LEU A 90 -8.40 -1.16 19.80
C LEU A 90 -7.93 -2.62 19.75
N ASP A 91 -8.43 -3.48 20.63
CA ASP A 91 -8.08 -4.90 20.65
C ASP A 91 -8.52 -5.61 19.37
N TYR A 92 -9.73 -5.29 18.87
CA TYR A 92 -10.21 -5.81 17.59
C TYR A 92 -9.35 -5.33 16.42
N ILE A 93 -8.97 -4.05 16.42
CA ILE A 93 -8.06 -3.50 15.40
C ILE A 93 -6.73 -4.27 15.39
N LYS A 94 -6.14 -4.50 16.57
CA LYS A 94 -4.87 -5.24 16.71
C LYS A 94 -4.99 -6.69 16.25
N GLU A 95 -6.09 -7.36 16.58
CA GLU A 95 -6.41 -8.70 16.08
C GLU A 95 -6.45 -8.72 14.55
N ARG A 96 -7.17 -7.79 13.92
CA ARG A 96 -7.27 -7.67 12.45
C ARG A 96 -5.92 -7.38 11.77
N ILE A 97 -5.07 -6.55 12.40
CA ILE A 97 -3.70 -6.33 11.92
C ILE A 97 -2.90 -7.64 11.89
N GLY A 98 -3.14 -8.53 12.86
CA GLY A 98 -2.52 -9.85 12.94
C GLY A 98 -2.95 -10.81 11.83
N HIS A 99 -4.21 -10.75 11.38
CA HIS A 99 -4.78 -11.62 10.35
C HIS A 99 -4.29 -11.37 8.92
N GLN A 100 -3.56 -10.28 8.68
CA GLN A 100 -2.97 -10.01 7.36
C GLN A 100 -3.97 -10.02 6.21
N ASP A 101 -5.11 -9.36 6.38
CA ASP A 101 -6.14 -9.24 5.34
C ASP A 101 -5.98 -8.00 4.45
N ASP A 102 -6.92 -7.78 3.54
CA ASP A 102 -6.97 -6.65 2.62
C ASP A 102 -7.23 -5.29 3.29
N GLU A 103 -7.69 -5.28 4.54
CA GLU A 103 -7.98 -4.07 5.32
C GLU A 103 -6.83 -3.67 6.26
N ARG A 104 -5.83 -4.54 6.43
CA ARG A 104 -4.70 -4.36 7.36
C ARG A 104 -4.04 -2.98 7.28
N LEU A 105 -3.84 -2.44 6.07
CA LEU A 105 -3.25 -1.11 5.88
C LEU A 105 -4.07 -0.01 6.59
N PHE A 106 -5.39 -0.09 6.51
CA PHE A 106 -6.28 0.88 7.13
C PHE A 106 -6.39 0.70 8.64
N PHE A 107 -6.40 -0.56 9.11
CA PHE A 107 -6.36 -0.85 10.55
C PHE A 107 -5.05 -0.37 11.20
N ILE A 108 -3.91 -0.44 10.50
CA ILE A 108 -2.65 0.15 10.97
C ILE A 108 -2.81 1.67 11.14
N GLY A 109 -3.42 2.36 10.17
CA GLY A 109 -3.72 3.80 10.28
C GLY A 109 -4.56 4.14 11.51
N GLU A 110 -5.60 3.36 11.78
CA GLU A 110 -6.44 3.54 12.98
C GLU A 110 -5.70 3.21 14.29
N ALA A 111 -4.85 2.19 14.30
CA ALA A 111 -4.03 1.86 15.47
C ALA A 111 -3.06 3.00 15.81
N ILE A 112 -2.42 3.60 14.80
CA ILE A 112 -1.55 4.77 14.96
C ILE A 112 -2.35 5.96 15.50
N ARG A 113 -3.52 6.25 14.93
CA ARG A 113 -4.42 7.33 15.38
C ARG A 113 -4.82 7.20 16.85
N ARG A 114 -4.87 5.97 17.36
CA ARG A 114 -5.19 5.63 18.76
C ARG A 114 -3.96 5.54 19.66
N GLY A 115 -2.78 5.93 19.18
CA GLY A 115 -1.56 5.98 19.97
C GLY A 115 -0.84 4.64 20.12
N THR A 116 -1.13 3.64 19.26
CA THR A 116 -0.33 2.41 19.22
C THR A 116 1.09 2.75 18.79
N SER A 117 2.08 2.32 19.56
CA SER A 117 3.49 2.62 19.26
C SER A 117 3.94 1.99 17.94
N LEU A 118 4.82 2.68 17.21
CA LEU A 118 5.41 2.14 15.98
C LEU A 118 6.24 0.87 16.24
N GLU A 119 6.83 0.74 17.43
CA GLU A 119 7.56 -0.46 17.85
C GLU A 119 6.62 -1.67 17.94
N GLU A 120 5.46 -1.51 18.58
CA GLU A 120 4.45 -2.56 18.66
C GLU A 120 3.96 -2.96 17.26
N LEU A 121 3.64 -1.98 16.41
CA LEU A 121 3.22 -2.22 15.04
C LEU A 121 4.30 -2.90 14.20
N HIS A 122 5.56 -2.51 14.34
CA HIS A 122 6.68 -3.18 13.68
C HIS A 122 6.81 -4.62 14.14
N ASN A 123 6.71 -4.88 15.44
CA ASN A 123 6.81 -6.22 15.99
C ASN A 123 5.69 -7.14 15.50
N MET A 124 4.46 -6.64 15.40
CA MET A 124 3.30 -7.37 14.89
C MET A 124 3.34 -7.57 13.38
N THR A 125 3.78 -6.57 12.62
CA THR A 125 3.60 -6.54 11.16
C THR A 125 4.85 -6.85 10.37
N LYS A 126 6.02 -6.63 10.96
CA LYS A 126 7.33 -6.59 10.31
C LYS A 126 7.44 -5.54 9.21
N ILE A 127 6.48 -4.60 9.11
CA ILE A 127 6.58 -3.45 8.22
C ILE A 127 7.69 -2.55 8.76
N ASP A 128 8.61 -2.14 7.88
CA ASP A 128 9.77 -1.34 8.24
C ASP A 128 9.36 -0.01 8.89
N TYR A 129 10.17 0.44 9.87
CA TYR A 129 9.95 1.71 10.56
C TYR A 129 9.89 2.89 9.60
N PHE A 130 10.61 2.86 8.48
CA PHE A 130 10.52 3.89 7.44
C PHE A 130 9.07 4.10 7.01
N PHE A 131 8.34 3.03 6.65
CA PHE A 131 6.94 3.15 6.23
C PHE A 131 6.00 3.48 7.39
N LEU A 132 6.22 2.92 8.58
CA LEU A 132 5.40 3.22 9.75
C LEU A 132 5.51 4.70 10.18
N ASN A 133 6.71 5.28 10.11
CA ASN A 133 6.89 6.73 10.32
C ASN A 133 6.17 7.54 9.24
N LYS A 134 6.16 7.08 7.99
CA LYS A 134 5.40 7.73 6.92
C LYS A 134 3.90 7.64 7.11
N PHE A 135 3.40 6.55 7.68
CA PHE A 135 2.01 6.45 8.11
C PHE A 135 1.71 7.42 9.25
N GLN A 136 2.58 7.50 10.27
CA GLN A 136 2.44 8.48 11.35
C GLN A 136 2.37 9.93 10.81
N ASN A 137 3.25 10.32 9.89
CA ASN A 137 3.23 11.64 9.25
C ASN A 137 1.91 11.97 8.51
N ILE A 138 1.18 10.96 8.04
CA ILE A 138 -0.13 11.13 7.39
C ILE A 138 -1.22 11.33 8.45
N ILE A 139 -1.02 10.80 9.66
CA ILE A 139 -2.01 10.78 10.75
C ILE A 139 -1.90 12.03 11.64
N ASP A 140 -0.68 12.52 11.88
CA ASP A 140 -0.36 13.72 12.66
C ASP A 140 -0.81 15.02 11.96
#